data_AF-A0A1Y2D7I0-F1
#
_entry.id   AF-A0A1Y2D7I0-F1
#
_cell.length_a   1.000
_cell.length_b   1.000
_cell.length_c   1.000
_cell.angle_alpha   90.00
_cell.angle_beta   90.00
_cell.angle_gamma   90.00
#
_symmetry.space_group_name_H-M   'P 1'
#
loop_
_entity.id
_entity.type
_entity.pdbx_description
1 polymer ?
#
loop_
_entity_poly.entity_id
_entity_poly.type
_entity_poly.pdbx_seq_one_letter_code
_entity_poly.pdbx_strand_id
1 'polypeptide(L)'
;MQDLINFGEKKSVYNSNKSDIYQNIFDHFIINNFFPWPVNLILIGHWLLRSLGTSVRYILEFRKHEPNTIWPYSKTNWYIANSIPSLFWLSGEILGDWYPLIRTRVVTNNSRKIRIVYFTCLIYNITKLIGILHQFILPDLRITDENGIKVRDYEKSKIRWWIIIVLSQMTSCAYDLSVIASLKNCLFNKLEELKNNSNLQKNSFLEKFKKISEFRIILSMIISLIFLPFITVFVVIQINNYHKNNPNPKIIVLDSSIEQFRQVILNSQLLSKPNNSNYLVSNIKPFDYTNNIKINNFSK
;
A
#
# COMPACT_ATOMS: atom_id res chain seq x y z
N MET A 1 52.08 -29.42 -0.45
CA MET A 1 50.82 -28.96 -1.10
C MET A 1 50.03 -28.03 -0.18
N GLN A 2 49.88 -28.36 1.11
CA GLN A 2 49.28 -27.46 2.12
C GLN A 2 50.00 -26.11 2.28
N ASP A 3 51.34 -26.07 2.18
CA ASP A 3 52.08 -24.80 2.28
C ASP A 3 51.82 -23.84 1.11
N LEU A 4 51.53 -24.39 -0.07
CA LEU A 4 51.17 -23.62 -1.26
C LEU A 4 49.75 -23.05 -1.16
N ILE A 5 48.83 -23.79 -0.53
CA ILE A 5 47.48 -23.32 -0.19
C ILE A 5 47.57 -22.21 0.86
N ASN A 6 48.33 -22.41 1.95
CA ASN A 6 48.53 -21.40 2.99
C ASN A 6 49.22 -20.13 2.47
N PHE A 7 50.16 -20.26 1.53
CA PHE A 7 50.81 -19.12 0.88
C PHE A 7 49.82 -18.40 -0.06
N GLY A 8 49.00 -19.15 -0.79
CA GLY A 8 47.91 -18.62 -1.62
C GLY A 8 46.88 -17.84 -0.81
N GLU A 9 46.42 -18.38 0.32
CA GLU A 9 45.43 -17.74 1.22
C GLU A 9 45.99 -16.50 1.92
N LYS A 10 47.26 -16.53 2.34
CA LYS A 10 47.93 -15.33 2.89
C LYS A 10 48.15 -14.24 1.85
N LYS A 11 48.33 -14.61 0.58
CA LYS A 11 48.58 -13.68 -0.53
C LYS A 11 47.31 -13.23 -1.22
N SER A 12 46.22 -13.99 -1.12
CA SER A 12 44.87 -13.47 -1.34
C SER A 12 44.51 -12.55 -0.18
N VAL A 13 45.18 -11.40 -0.16
CA VAL A 13 44.82 -10.21 0.60
C VAL A 13 43.53 -9.65 -0.03
N TYR A 14 42.48 -10.47 -0.07
CA TYR A 14 41.18 -10.02 0.35
C TYR A 14 41.33 -9.73 1.84
N ASN A 15 41.89 -8.56 2.13
CA ASN A 15 41.66 -7.90 3.39
C ASN A 15 40.17 -7.52 3.33
N SER A 16 39.30 -8.52 3.52
CA SER A 16 37.86 -8.36 3.39
C SER A 16 37.51 -7.38 4.49
N ASN A 17 37.36 -6.12 4.12
CA ASN A 17 36.80 -5.15 5.03
C ASN A 17 35.52 -5.78 5.53
N LYS A 18 35.26 -5.72 6.84
CA LYS A 18 34.02 -6.27 7.41
C LYS A 18 32.80 -5.79 6.60
N SER A 19 32.88 -4.56 6.07
CA SER A 19 31.96 -3.98 5.11
C SER A 19 31.72 -4.85 3.86
N ASP A 20 32.75 -5.38 3.20
CA ASP A 20 32.63 -6.20 2.00
C ASP A 20 31.99 -7.56 2.31
N ILE A 21 32.24 -8.11 3.51
CA ILE A 21 31.56 -9.32 3.97
C ILE A 21 30.07 -9.04 4.20
N TYR A 22 29.73 -7.95 4.91
CA TYR A 22 28.34 -7.56 5.11
C TYR A 22 27.64 -7.25 3.78
N GLN A 23 28.34 -6.59 2.85
CA GLN A 23 27.84 -6.31 1.51
C GLN A 23 27.61 -7.61 0.74
N ASN A 24 28.55 -8.55 0.70
CA ASN A 24 28.36 -9.83 0.02
C ASN A 24 27.23 -10.67 0.65
N ILE A 25 27.06 -10.66 1.97
CA ILE A 25 25.94 -11.32 2.64
C ILE A 25 24.62 -10.65 2.23
N PHE A 26 24.57 -9.31 2.24
CA PHE A 26 23.39 -8.54 1.89
C PHE A 26 23.05 -8.68 0.39
N ASP A 27 24.05 -8.65 -0.48
CA ASP A 27 23.93 -8.83 -1.92
C ASP A 27 23.50 -10.26 -2.25
N HIS A 28 24.03 -11.28 -1.57
CA HIS A 28 23.51 -12.65 -1.70
C HIS A 28 22.07 -12.75 -1.21
N PHE A 29 21.69 -12.03 -0.16
CA PHE A 29 20.28 -11.94 0.24
C PHE A 29 19.46 -11.25 -0.84
N ILE A 30 19.87 -10.11 -1.41
CA ILE A 30 19.09 -9.35 -2.41
C ILE A 30 19.02 -10.06 -3.77
N ILE A 31 20.11 -10.65 -4.24
CA ILE A 31 20.29 -11.22 -5.58
C ILE A 31 19.79 -12.66 -5.65
N ASN A 32 19.61 -13.34 -4.51
CA ASN A 32 19.08 -14.69 -4.52
C ASN A 32 17.72 -14.70 -5.22
N ASN A 33 17.53 -15.61 -6.19
CA ASN A 33 16.25 -15.82 -6.87
C ASN A 33 15.10 -16.17 -5.89
N PHE A 34 15.44 -16.58 -4.67
CA PHE A 34 14.50 -16.77 -3.56
C PHE A 34 14.13 -15.49 -2.81
N PHE A 35 14.91 -14.41 -2.94
CA PHE A 35 14.59 -13.16 -2.27
C PHE A 35 13.35 -12.55 -2.90
N PRO A 36 12.38 -12.21 -2.06
CA PRO A 36 11.05 -11.94 -2.53
C PRO A 36 11.07 -10.67 -3.40
N TRP A 37 10.82 -10.87 -4.70
CA TRP A 37 10.66 -9.88 -5.80
C TRP A 37 10.27 -8.46 -5.35
N PRO A 38 10.59 -7.40 -6.13
CA PRO A 38 10.28 -5.99 -5.80
C PRO A 38 8.87 -5.73 -5.25
N VAL A 39 7.90 -6.54 -5.68
CA VAL A 39 6.54 -6.62 -5.14
C VAL A 39 6.46 -6.82 -3.62
N ASN A 40 7.21 -7.76 -3.07
CA ASN A 40 7.15 -8.11 -1.66
C ASN A 40 7.85 -7.06 -0.79
N LEU A 41 8.92 -6.43 -1.30
CA LEU A 41 9.53 -5.27 -0.64
C LEU A 41 8.53 -4.11 -0.49
N ILE A 42 7.69 -3.87 -1.49
CA ILE A 42 6.62 -2.86 -1.41
C ILE A 42 5.61 -3.23 -0.31
N LEU A 43 5.24 -4.50 -0.19
CA LEU A 43 4.31 -4.97 0.86
C LEU A 43 4.93 -4.83 2.26
N ILE A 44 6.20 -5.21 2.43
CA ILE A 44 6.93 -5.04 3.69
C ILE A 44 7.05 -3.56 4.05
N GLY A 45 7.41 -2.71 3.10
CA GLY A 45 7.51 -1.26 3.30
C GLY A 45 6.17 -0.63 3.68
N HIS A 46 5.09 -1.02 3.00
CA HIS A 46 3.73 -0.61 3.35
C HIS A 46 3.37 -1.00 4.80
N TRP A 47 3.59 -2.27 5.17
CA TRP A 47 3.31 -2.78 6.50
C TRP A 47 4.15 -2.07 7.59
N LEU A 48 5.44 -1.85 7.32
CA LEU A 48 6.36 -1.17 8.23
C LEU A 48 5.90 0.28 8.48
N LEU A 49 5.62 1.04 7.42
CA LEU A 49 5.14 2.42 7.54
C LEU A 49 3.79 2.47 8.28
N ARG A 50 2.89 1.51 8.01
CA ARG A 50 1.61 1.43 8.72
C ARG A 50 1.80 1.22 10.22
N SER A 51 2.67 0.28 10.58
CA SER A 51 3.02 -0.04 11.97
C SER A 51 3.67 1.16 12.67
N LEU A 52 4.61 1.85 12.01
CA LEU A 52 5.26 3.05 12.56
C LEU A 52 4.25 4.17 12.86
N GLY A 53 3.33 4.46 11.93
CA GLY A 53 2.29 5.47 12.17
C GLY A 53 1.42 5.13 13.38
N THR A 54 1.07 3.86 13.56
CA THR A 54 0.32 3.37 14.71
C THR A 54 1.11 3.49 16.00
N SER A 55 2.38 3.08 16.01
CA SER A 55 3.26 3.21 17.17
C SER A 55 3.43 4.66 17.60
N VAL A 56 3.64 5.58 16.65
CA VAL A 56 3.73 7.02 16.95
C VAL A 56 2.44 7.55 17.58
N ARG A 57 1.28 7.10 17.08
CA ARG A 57 -0.01 7.51 17.67
C ARG A 57 -0.16 7.05 19.13
N TYR A 58 0.30 5.85 19.47
CA TYR A 58 0.26 5.37 20.86
C TYR A 58 1.16 6.17 21.82
N ILE A 59 2.20 6.85 21.32
CA ILE A 59 3.02 7.76 22.15
C ILE A 59 2.18 8.89 22.77
N LEU A 60 1.03 9.24 22.16
CA LEU A 60 0.11 10.24 22.69
C LEU A 60 -0.43 9.90 24.08
N GLU A 61 -0.63 8.62 24.39
CA GLU A 61 -1.21 8.17 25.67
C GLU A 61 -0.33 8.54 26.88
N PHE A 62 0.97 8.75 26.65
CA PHE A 62 1.91 9.16 27.69
C PHE A 62 2.00 10.68 27.88
N ARG A 63 1.26 11.48 27.10
CA ARG A 63 1.35 12.95 27.13
C ARG A 63 0.26 13.56 27.98
N LYS A 64 0.62 14.64 28.68
CA LYS A 64 -0.30 15.40 29.54
C LYS A 64 -1.39 16.08 28.70
N HIS A 65 -2.57 16.19 29.30
CA HIS A 65 -3.71 16.91 28.74
C HIS A 65 -3.68 18.37 29.21
N GLU A 66 -3.81 19.32 28.28
CA GLU A 66 -4.05 20.72 28.65
C GLU A 66 -5.57 20.91 28.86
N PRO A 67 -5.99 21.68 29.87
CA PRO A 67 -7.40 21.97 30.09
C PRO A 67 -7.95 22.92 29.00
N ASN A 68 -9.26 22.90 28.79
CA ASN A 68 -9.99 23.76 27.84
C ASN A 68 -9.62 23.60 26.35
N THR A 69 -9.06 22.46 25.97
CA THR A 69 -8.71 22.13 24.60
C THR A 69 -9.41 20.86 24.13
N ILE A 70 -9.71 20.79 22.84
CA ILE A 70 -10.27 19.60 22.18
C ILE A 70 -9.13 18.60 21.94
N TRP A 71 -9.42 17.30 21.98
CA TRP A 71 -8.47 16.25 21.61
C TRP A 71 -7.74 16.60 20.30
N PRO A 72 -6.40 16.57 20.25
CA PRO A 72 -5.46 15.90 21.17
C PRO A 72 -4.88 16.80 22.28
N TYR A 73 -5.63 17.82 22.69
CA TYR A 73 -5.41 18.66 23.88
C TYR A 73 -4.24 19.63 23.85
N SER A 74 -3.35 19.57 22.86
CA SER A 74 -2.32 20.61 22.69
C SER A 74 -1.83 20.67 21.24
N LYS A 75 -1.19 21.79 20.90
CA LYS A 75 -0.58 21.99 19.57
C LYS A 75 0.51 20.96 19.29
N THR A 76 1.36 20.67 20.27
CA THR A 76 2.42 19.66 20.12
C THR A 76 1.82 18.25 20.01
N ASN A 77 0.77 17.97 20.78
CA ASN A 77 0.07 16.70 20.69
C ASN A 77 -0.64 16.53 19.35
N TRP A 78 -1.08 17.61 18.68
CA TRP A 78 -1.62 17.55 17.31
C TRP A 78 -0.61 16.98 16.32
N TYR A 79 0.61 17.52 16.33
CA TYR A 79 1.64 17.05 15.42
C TYR A 79 2.00 15.58 15.65
N ILE A 80 2.05 15.14 16.91
CA ILE A 80 2.39 13.76 17.28
C ILE A 80 1.24 12.80 17.05
N ALA A 81 -0.01 13.21 17.33
CA ALA A 81 -1.18 12.36 17.22
C ALA A 81 -1.72 12.24 15.80
N ASN A 82 -1.62 13.33 15.02
CA ASN A 82 -2.27 13.43 13.72
C ASN A 82 -1.24 13.59 12.60
N SER A 83 -0.36 14.58 12.66
CA SER A 83 0.51 14.91 11.50
C SER A 83 1.55 13.83 11.20
N ILE A 84 2.35 13.40 12.19
CA ILE A 84 3.40 12.40 12.01
C ILE A 84 2.80 11.01 11.69
N PRO A 85 1.77 10.51 12.40
CA PRO A 85 1.10 9.26 12.04
C PRO A 85 0.52 9.29 10.63
N SER A 86 -0.13 10.40 10.24
CA SER A 86 -0.70 10.54 8.90
C SER A 86 0.37 10.54 7.81
N LEU A 87 1.54 11.15 8.06
CA LEU A 87 2.69 11.07 7.17
C LEU A 87 3.08 9.61 6.92
N PHE A 88 3.25 8.81 7.97
CA PHE A 88 3.62 7.40 7.84
C PHE A 88 2.53 6.56 7.17
N TRP A 89 1.28 6.73 7.60
CA TRP A 89 0.14 5.98 7.05
C TRP A 89 -0.08 6.27 5.57
N LEU A 90 -0.14 7.54 5.17
CA LEU A 90 -0.38 7.92 3.78
C LEU A 90 0.84 7.62 2.89
N SER A 91 2.07 7.73 3.42
CA SER A 91 3.27 7.28 2.69
C SER A 91 3.26 5.76 2.46
N GLY A 92 2.84 4.99 3.46
CA GLY A 92 2.62 3.55 3.31
C GLY A 92 1.58 3.25 2.24
N GLU A 93 0.47 3.99 2.21
CA GLU A 93 -0.55 3.85 1.17
C GLU A 93 0.00 4.21 -0.22
N ILE A 94 0.80 5.27 -0.38
CA ILE A 94 1.47 5.64 -1.65
C ILE A 94 2.38 4.50 -2.14
N LEU A 95 3.20 3.91 -1.26
CA LEU A 95 4.01 2.74 -1.62
C LEU A 95 3.12 1.57 -2.07
N GLY A 96 2.03 1.33 -1.35
CA GLY A 96 1.06 0.28 -1.66
C GLY A 96 0.40 0.44 -3.04
N ASP A 97 0.22 1.67 -3.53
CA ASP A 97 -0.38 1.96 -4.84
C ASP A 97 0.55 1.69 -6.01
N TRP A 98 1.85 1.61 -5.78
CA TRP A 98 2.81 1.23 -6.83
C TRP A 98 2.71 -0.26 -7.17
N TYR A 99 2.13 -1.08 -6.28
CA TYR A 99 1.98 -2.51 -6.51
C TYR A 99 1.14 -2.83 -7.76
N PRO A 100 -0.12 -2.33 -7.92
CA PRO A 100 -0.89 -2.57 -9.15
C PRO A 100 -0.21 -1.99 -10.41
N LEU A 101 0.48 -0.86 -10.30
CA LEU A 101 1.20 -0.24 -11.42
C LEU A 101 2.35 -1.13 -11.93
N ILE A 102 3.17 -1.68 -11.03
CA ILE A 102 4.26 -2.59 -11.40
C ILE A 102 3.70 -3.87 -11.99
N ARG A 103 2.63 -4.42 -11.41
CA ARG A 103 1.99 -5.65 -11.91
C ARG A 103 1.38 -5.46 -13.31
N THR A 104 0.68 -4.36 -13.53
CA THR A 104 0.08 -4.05 -14.85
C THR A 104 1.14 -3.84 -15.91
N ARG A 105 2.27 -3.22 -15.56
CA ARG A 105 3.43 -3.03 -16.45
C ARG A 105 4.04 -4.36 -16.91
N VAL A 106 4.15 -5.35 -16.01
CA VAL A 106 4.70 -6.68 -16.35
C VAL A 106 3.73 -7.47 -17.24
N VAL A 107 2.41 -7.31 -17.04
CA VAL A 107 1.40 -8.09 -17.77
C VAL A 107 1.06 -7.49 -19.14
N THR A 108 1.12 -6.16 -19.27
CA THR A 108 0.62 -5.44 -20.45
C THR A 108 1.79 -4.99 -21.33
N ASN A 109 1.82 -5.42 -22.61
CA ASN A 109 2.85 -4.96 -23.55
C ASN A 109 2.52 -3.63 -24.24
N ASN A 110 1.35 -3.03 -23.95
CA ASN A 110 0.89 -1.79 -24.59
C ASN A 110 1.34 -0.55 -23.80
N SER A 111 2.32 0.16 -24.35
CA SER A 111 2.91 1.36 -23.74
C SER A 111 1.90 2.51 -23.56
N ARG A 112 0.92 2.69 -24.46
CA ARG A 112 -0.08 3.77 -24.37
C ARG A 112 -1.01 3.57 -23.18
N LYS A 113 -1.48 2.34 -22.95
CA LYS A 113 -2.36 2.00 -21.82
C LYS A 113 -1.64 2.15 -20.49
N ILE A 114 -0.37 1.74 -20.42
CA ILE A 114 0.46 1.89 -19.21
C ILE A 114 0.65 3.38 -18.86
N ARG A 115 0.82 4.28 -19.84
CA ARG A 115 0.92 5.73 -19.57
C ARG A 115 -0.33 6.28 -18.88
N ILE A 116 -1.53 5.82 -19.26
CA ILE A 116 -2.78 6.23 -18.62
C ILE A 116 -2.79 5.78 -17.16
N VAL A 117 -2.45 4.51 -16.90
CA VAL A 117 -2.38 3.96 -15.53
C VAL A 117 -1.39 4.74 -14.67
N TYR A 118 -0.21 5.07 -15.23
CA TYR A 118 0.80 5.90 -14.55
C TYR A 118 0.27 7.29 -14.20
N PHE A 119 -0.39 7.95 -15.15
CA PHE A 119 -0.95 9.29 -14.95
C PHE A 119 -2.02 9.30 -13.86
N THR A 120 -2.96 8.33 -13.88
CA THR A 120 -3.98 8.22 -12.83
C THR A 120 -3.37 7.87 -11.46
N CYS A 121 -2.34 7.03 -11.42
CA CYS A 121 -1.61 6.72 -10.19
C CYS A 121 -0.92 7.97 -9.62
N LEU A 122 -0.35 8.82 -10.47
CA LEU A 122 0.28 10.07 -10.05
C LEU A 122 -0.75 11.03 -9.44
N ILE A 123 -1.89 11.23 -10.10
CA ILE A 123 -2.98 12.07 -9.58
C ILE A 123 -3.45 11.54 -8.22
N TYR A 124 -3.65 10.23 -8.11
CA TYR A 124 -4.07 9.60 -6.86
C TYR A 124 -3.05 9.85 -5.73
N ASN A 125 -1.76 9.64 -6.00
CA ASN A 125 -0.69 9.91 -5.03
C ASN A 125 -0.61 11.40 -4.63
N ILE A 126 -0.85 12.33 -5.58
CA ILE A 126 -0.90 13.77 -5.28
C ILE A 126 -2.03 14.06 -4.28
N THR A 127 -3.20 13.45 -4.41
CA THR A 127 -4.29 13.65 -3.43
C THR A 127 -3.91 13.19 -2.02
N LYS A 128 -3.10 12.13 -1.89
CA LYS A 128 -2.55 11.69 -0.60
C LYS A 128 -1.51 12.66 -0.05
N LEU A 129 -0.63 13.20 -0.89
CA LEU A 129 0.32 14.24 -0.49
C LEU A 129 -0.41 15.49 0.03
N ILE A 130 -1.49 15.92 -0.63
CA ILE A 130 -2.36 17.01 -0.15
C ILE A 130 -2.93 16.65 1.22
N GLY A 131 -3.36 15.40 1.43
CA GLY A 131 -3.80 14.91 2.73
C GLY A 131 -2.73 14.99 3.82
N ILE A 132 -1.48 14.63 3.51
CA ILE A 132 -0.34 14.77 4.44
C ILE A 132 -0.16 16.24 4.80
N LEU A 133 -0.04 17.13 3.79
CA LEU A 133 0.16 18.56 4.00
C LEU A 133 -0.96 19.19 4.84
N HIS A 134 -2.21 18.81 4.58
CA HIS A 134 -3.36 19.28 5.36
C HIS A 134 -3.22 18.94 6.85
N GLN A 135 -2.71 17.76 7.20
CA GLN A 135 -2.54 17.36 8.60
C GLN A 135 -1.47 18.16 9.35
N PHE A 136 -0.54 18.81 8.64
CA PHE A 136 0.42 19.74 9.23
C PHE A 136 -0.15 21.16 9.42
N ILE A 137 -1.33 21.46 8.87
CA ILE A 137 -2.01 22.73 9.13
C ILE A 137 -2.72 22.61 10.49
N LEU A 138 -2.18 23.30 11.48
CA LEU A 138 -2.67 23.26 12.85
C LEU A 138 -3.98 24.09 12.99
N PRO A 139 -5.12 23.47 13.36
CA PRO A 139 -6.32 24.22 13.73
C PRO A 139 -6.17 24.81 15.15
N ASP A 140 -6.96 25.84 15.46
CA ASP A 140 -7.13 26.25 16.85
C ASP A 140 -7.91 25.16 17.61
N LEU A 141 -7.30 24.66 18.69
CA LEU A 141 -7.81 23.56 19.50
C LEU A 141 -8.57 24.04 20.75
N ARG A 142 -8.60 25.34 21.01
CA ARG A 142 -9.34 25.92 22.15
C ARG A 142 -10.84 25.66 21.99
N ILE A 143 -11.54 25.32 23.08
CA ILE A 143 -13.01 25.12 23.05
C ILE A 143 -13.70 26.48 22.99
N THR A 144 -13.27 27.40 23.85
CA THR A 144 -13.75 28.78 23.92
C THR A 144 -12.59 29.75 23.83
N ASP A 145 -12.83 30.88 23.18
CA ASP A 145 -11.91 32.01 23.17
C ASP A 145 -11.94 32.77 24.51
N GLU A 146 -11.08 33.78 24.68
CA GLU A 146 -10.98 34.64 25.87
C GLU A 146 -12.31 35.31 26.23
N ASN A 147 -13.17 35.54 25.21
CA ASN A 147 -14.50 36.12 25.36
C ASN A 147 -15.61 35.09 25.65
N GLY A 148 -15.28 33.81 25.86
CA GLY A 148 -16.25 32.73 26.06
C GLY A 148 -16.97 32.26 24.79
N ILE A 149 -16.57 32.77 23.61
CA ILE A 149 -17.16 32.40 22.32
C ILE A 149 -16.56 31.06 21.85
N LYS A 150 -17.40 30.12 21.39
CA LYS A 150 -16.95 28.83 20.87
C LYS A 150 -16.11 28.99 19.59
N VAL A 151 -14.92 28.38 19.57
CA VAL A 151 -14.03 28.38 18.41
C VAL A 151 -14.44 27.28 17.44
N ARG A 152 -14.61 27.60 16.16
CA ARG A 152 -15.10 26.67 15.11
C ARG A 152 -14.03 26.19 14.11
N ASP A 153 -12.77 26.52 14.36
CA ASP A 153 -11.67 26.20 13.44
C ASP A 153 -11.40 24.70 13.34
N TYR A 154 -11.54 23.97 14.44
CA TYR A 154 -11.43 22.51 14.44
C TYR A 154 -12.47 21.85 13.52
N GLU A 155 -13.74 22.27 13.61
CA GLU A 155 -14.82 21.76 12.76
C GLU A 155 -14.56 22.04 11.28
N LYS A 156 -14.11 23.27 10.98
CA LYS A 156 -13.75 23.68 9.62
C LYS A 156 -12.60 22.85 9.04
N SER A 157 -11.57 22.58 9.85
CA SER A 157 -10.45 21.71 9.47
C SER A 157 -10.93 20.27 9.20
N LYS A 158 -11.85 19.76 10.02
CA LYS A 158 -12.43 18.42 9.86
C LYS A 158 -13.23 18.28 8.55
N ILE A 159 -14.02 19.28 8.19
CA ILE A 159 -14.77 19.28 6.92
C ILE A 159 -13.81 19.29 5.72
N ARG A 160 -12.76 20.12 5.78
CA ARG A 160 -11.71 20.14 4.74
C ARG A 160 -11.03 18.79 4.59
N TRP A 161 -10.71 18.14 5.71
CA TRP A 161 -10.16 16.78 5.71
C TRP A 161 -11.10 15.77 5.03
N TRP A 162 -12.39 15.81 5.34
CA TRP A 162 -13.38 14.93 4.71
C TRP A 162 -13.53 15.19 3.20
N ILE A 163 -13.44 16.44 2.75
CA ILE A 163 -13.40 16.78 1.33
C ILE A 163 -12.18 16.15 0.64
N ILE A 164 -11.01 16.20 1.28
CA ILE A 164 -9.78 15.56 0.78
C ILE A 164 -9.96 14.04 0.71
N ILE A 165 -10.61 13.41 1.69
CA ILE A 165 -10.92 11.97 1.66
C ILE A 165 -11.82 11.64 0.46
N VAL A 166 -12.88 12.40 0.21
CA VAL A 166 -13.77 12.18 -0.94
C VAL A 166 -13.00 12.33 -2.25
N LEU A 167 -12.17 13.37 -2.38
CA LEU A 167 -11.34 13.59 -3.56
C LEU A 167 -10.36 12.43 -3.79
N SER A 168 -9.70 11.96 -2.72
CA SER A 168 -8.81 10.80 -2.75
C SER A 168 -9.55 9.51 -3.16
N GLN A 169 -10.78 9.31 -2.69
CA GLN A 169 -11.59 8.15 -3.07
C GLN A 169 -12.03 8.22 -4.54
N MET A 170 -12.36 9.40 -5.06
CA MET A 170 -12.68 9.60 -6.47
C MET A 170 -11.47 9.30 -7.37
N THR A 171 -10.28 9.79 -7.03
CA THR A 171 -9.06 9.53 -7.79
C THR A 171 -8.61 8.07 -7.69
N SER A 172 -8.79 7.42 -6.52
CA SER A 172 -8.59 5.97 -6.37
C SER A 172 -9.48 5.18 -7.32
N CYS A 173 -10.77 5.52 -7.40
CA CYS A 173 -11.71 4.86 -8.30
C CYS A 173 -11.31 5.02 -9.76
N ALA A 174 -10.86 6.22 -10.17
CA ALA A 174 -10.37 6.46 -11.52
C ALA A 174 -9.09 5.64 -11.83
N TYR A 175 -8.18 5.54 -10.87
CA TYR A 175 -6.98 4.70 -10.99
C TYR A 175 -7.35 3.22 -11.13
N ASP A 176 -8.23 2.71 -10.29
CA ASP A 176 -8.72 1.33 -10.34
C ASP A 176 -9.37 1.00 -11.70
N LEU A 177 -10.25 1.87 -12.22
CA LEU A 177 -10.85 1.73 -13.54
C LEU A 177 -9.79 1.69 -14.66
N SER A 178 -8.73 2.51 -14.55
CA SER A 178 -7.64 2.51 -15.51
C SER A 178 -6.88 1.18 -15.51
N VAL A 179 -6.63 0.60 -14.33
CA VAL A 179 -5.96 -0.69 -14.15
C VAL A 179 -6.81 -1.80 -14.76
N ILE A 180 -8.11 -1.84 -14.46
CA ILE A 180 -9.05 -2.80 -15.08
C ILE A 180 -9.01 -2.65 -16.60
N ALA A 181 -9.16 -1.44 -17.11
CA ALA A 181 -9.20 -1.21 -18.55
C ALA A 181 -7.91 -1.67 -19.24
N SER A 182 -6.75 -1.52 -18.60
CA SER A 182 -5.48 -2.05 -19.12
C SER A 182 -5.43 -3.58 -19.12
N LEU A 183 -5.88 -4.22 -18.03
CA LEU A 183 -5.82 -5.67 -17.85
C LEU A 183 -6.85 -6.39 -18.70
N LYS A 184 -8.07 -5.85 -18.76
CA LYS A 184 -9.22 -6.38 -19.51
C LYS A 184 -8.83 -6.73 -20.94
N ASN A 185 -8.19 -5.79 -21.64
CA ASN A 185 -7.80 -5.97 -23.03
C ASN A 185 -6.72 -7.05 -23.20
N CYS A 186 -5.82 -7.22 -22.23
CA CYS A 186 -4.83 -8.29 -22.28
C CYS A 186 -5.46 -9.66 -22.01
N LEU A 187 -6.41 -9.72 -21.08
CA LEU A 187 -7.08 -10.95 -20.68
C LEU A 187 -8.07 -11.46 -21.73
N PHE A 188 -8.86 -10.57 -22.34
CA PHE A 188 -9.78 -10.97 -23.40
C PHE A 188 -9.05 -11.50 -24.62
N ASN A 189 -7.95 -10.85 -25.03
CA ASN A 189 -7.12 -11.36 -26.13
C ASN A 189 -6.56 -12.75 -25.82
N LYS A 190 -6.09 -12.99 -24.58
CA LYS A 190 -5.59 -14.32 -24.18
C LYS A 190 -6.70 -15.37 -24.08
N LEU A 191 -7.89 -14.99 -23.63
CA LEU A 191 -9.05 -15.88 -23.57
C LEU A 191 -9.53 -16.30 -24.96
N GLU A 192 -9.54 -15.36 -25.91
CA GLU A 192 -9.91 -15.63 -27.29
C GLU A 192 -8.88 -16.54 -28.00
N GLU A 193 -7.58 -16.30 -27.77
CA GLU A 193 -6.49 -17.16 -28.23
C GLU A 193 -6.63 -18.60 -27.70
N LEU A 194 -6.95 -18.77 -26.41
CA LEU A 194 -7.19 -20.08 -25.80
C LEU A 194 -8.45 -20.77 -26.34
N LYS A 195 -9.52 -20.00 -26.60
CA LYS A 195 -10.77 -20.52 -27.17
C LYS A 195 -10.56 -21.03 -28.59
N ASN A 196 -9.75 -20.33 -29.39
CA ASN A 196 -9.46 -20.72 -30.77
C ASN A 196 -8.49 -21.92 -30.85
N ASN A 197 -7.67 -22.15 -29.82
CA ASN A 197 -6.76 -23.30 -29.70
C ASN A 197 -7.37 -24.50 -28.95
N SER A 198 -8.69 -24.69 -29.04
CA SER A 198 -9.53 -25.59 -28.22
C SER A 198 -9.12 -27.08 -28.16
N ASN A 199 -8.19 -27.55 -29.00
CA ASN A 199 -7.69 -28.93 -28.93
C ASN A 199 -6.73 -29.21 -27.76
N LEU A 200 -6.25 -28.17 -27.04
CA LEU A 200 -5.34 -28.31 -25.89
C LEU A 200 -6.02 -28.12 -24.52
N GLN A 201 -7.36 -28.13 -24.50
CA GLN A 201 -8.20 -27.81 -23.33
C GLN A 201 -8.21 -28.92 -22.25
N LYS A 202 -7.03 -29.34 -21.77
CA LYS A 202 -6.88 -30.12 -20.53
C LYS A 202 -6.60 -29.19 -19.35
N ASN A 203 -7.68 -28.79 -18.67
CA ASN A 203 -7.78 -28.61 -17.21
C ASN A 203 -6.54 -28.07 -16.44
N SER A 204 -5.91 -26.97 -16.88
CA SER A 204 -4.85 -26.39 -16.06
C SER A 204 -5.45 -25.63 -14.88
N PHE A 205 -5.36 -26.23 -13.69
CA PHE A 205 -5.61 -25.61 -12.39
C PHE A 205 -5.00 -24.20 -12.29
N LEU A 206 -3.86 -23.98 -12.92
CA LEU A 206 -3.17 -22.69 -12.99
C LEU A 206 -4.03 -21.59 -13.62
N GLU A 207 -4.82 -21.88 -14.65
CA GLU A 207 -5.73 -20.91 -15.26
C GLU A 207 -6.89 -20.54 -14.34
N LYS A 208 -7.41 -21.53 -13.59
CA LYS A 208 -8.45 -21.29 -12.57
C LYS A 208 -7.89 -20.40 -11.44
N PHE A 209 -6.65 -20.65 -11.00
CA PHE A 209 -5.98 -19.85 -9.98
C PHE A 209 -5.65 -18.43 -10.43
N LYS A 210 -5.28 -18.25 -11.69
CA LYS A 210 -5.05 -16.92 -12.26
C LYS A 210 -6.33 -16.10 -12.30
N LYS A 211 -7.43 -16.71 -12.75
CA LYS A 211 -8.77 -16.11 -12.72
C LYS A 211 -9.21 -15.73 -11.30
N ILE A 212 -8.92 -16.58 -10.30
CA ILE A 212 -9.21 -16.28 -8.87
C ILE A 212 -8.43 -15.02 -8.40
N SER A 213 -7.18 -14.85 -8.83
CA SER A 213 -6.36 -13.69 -8.44
C SER A 213 -6.85 -12.38 -9.05
N GLU A 214 -7.38 -12.40 -10.27
CA GLU A 214 -7.89 -11.23 -10.99
C GLU A 214 -9.30 -10.85 -10.50
N PHE A 215 -10.14 -11.86 -10.26
CA PHE A 215 -11.47 -11.68 -9.66
C PHE A 215 -11.40 -10.96 -8.31
N ARG A 216 -10.39 -11.27 -7.50
CA ARG A 216 -10.18 -10.65 -6.19
C ARG A 216 -9.95 -9.13 -6.27
N ILE A 217 -9.21 -8.66 -7.27
CA ILE A 217 -9.00 -7.23 -7.51
C ILE A 217 -10.32 -6.60 -7.97
N ILE A 218 -11.04 -7.22 -8.91
CA ILE A 218 -12.33 -6.72 -9.41
C ILE A 218 -13.36 -6.60 -8.26
N LEU A 219 -13.41 -7.58 -7.38
CA LEU A 219 -14.30 -7.58 -6.23
C LEU A 219 -14.00 -6.41 -5.27
N SER A 220 -12.73 -6.15 -4.96
CA SER A 220 -12.38 -5.02 -4.08
C SER A 220 -12.71 -3.67 -4.71
N MET A 221 -12.60 -3.55 -6.04
CA MET A 221 -13.02 -2.34 -6.76
C MET A 221 -14.54 -2.13 -6.72
N ILE A 222 -15.35 -3.19 -6.86
CA ILE A 222 -16.81 -3.10 -6.73
C ILE A 222 -17.21 -2.63 -5.33
N ILE A 223 -16.59 -3.20 -4.28
CA ILE A 223 -16.84 -2.80 -2.89
C ILE A 223 -16.52 -1.30 -2.70
N SER A 224 -15.43 -0.83 -3.29
CA SER A 224 -15.00 0.57 -3.22
C SER A 224 -15.97 1.52 -3.92
N LEU A 225 -16.49 1.11 -5.07
CA LEU A 225 -17.46 1.89 -5.84
C LEU A 225 -18.80 2.02 -5.11
N ILE A 226 -19.25 0.95 -4.45
CA ILE A 226 -20.47 0.95 -3.61
C ILE A 226 -20.27 1.85 -2.38
N PHE A 227 -19.06 1.91 -1.83
CA PHE A 227 -18.77 2.73 -0.65
C PHE A 227 -18.71 4.24 -0.94
N LEU A 228 -18.31 4.63 -2.15
CA LEU A 228 -18.19 6.03 -2.55
C LEU A 228 -19.45 6.89 -2.30
N PRO A 229 -20.67 6.50 -2.73
CA PRO A 229 -21.87 7.29 -2.46
C PRO A 229 -22.17 7.44 -0.97
N PHE A 230 -21.84 6.43 -0.16
CA PHE A 230 -22.03 6.49 1.29
C PHE A 230 -21.15 7.57 1.94
N ILE A 231 -19.87 7.64 1.58
CA ILE A 231 -18.97 8.70 2.07
C ILE A 231 -19.46 10.08 1.58
N THR A 232 -19.83 10.19 0.30
CA THR A 232 -20.26 11.48 -0.26
C THR A 232 -21.49 12.03 0.46
N VAL A 233 -22.51 11.20 0.70
CA VAL A 233 -23.70 11.60 1.47
C VAL A 233 -23.31 12.03 2.88
N PHE A 234 -22.42 11.31 3.54
CA PHE A 234 -21.93 11.68 4.87
C PHE A 234 -21.26 13.06 4.88
N VAL A 235 -20.37 13.36 3.93
CA VAL A 235 -19.71 14.67 3.85
C VAL A 235 -20.70 15.80 3.58
N VAL A 236 -21.72 15.56 2.73
CA VAL A 236 -22.79 16.54 2.49
C VAL A 236 -23.57 16.83 3.77
N ILE A 237 -23.88 15.81 4.59
CA ILE A 237 -24.52 15.99 5.90
C ILE A 237 -23.64 16.86 6.81
N GLN A 238 -22.33 16.60 6.85
CA GLN A 238 -21.40 17.39 7.67
C GLN A 238 -21.34 18.86 7.24
N ILE A 239 -21.29 19.14 5.94
CA ILE A 239 -21.31 20.50 5.40
C ILE A 239 -22.63 21.20 5.76
N ASN A 240 -23.77 20.52 5.58
CA ASN A 240 -25.07 21.08 5.90
C ASN A 240 -25.23 21.40 7.40
N ASN A 241 -24.71 20.54 8.27
CA ASN A 241 -24.74 20.76 9.72
C ASN A 241 -23.86 21.94 10.14
N TYR A 242 -22.68 22.09 9.52
CA TYR A 242 -21.81 23.24 9.75
C TYR A 242 -22.49 24.58 9.42
N HIS A 243 -23.25 24.63 8.32
CA HIS A 243 -23.99 25.82 7.94
C HIS A 243 -25.18 26.14 8.87
N LYS A 244 -25.77 25.14 9.54
CA LYS A 244 -26.96 25.32 10.39
C LYS A 244 -26.68 25.96 11.76
N ASN A 245 -25.44 26.38 12.06
CA ASN A 245 -25.01 27.04 13.31
C ASN A 245 -25.35 26.31 14.64
N ASN A 246 -25.94 25.11 14.59
CA ASN A 246 -26.27 24.29 15.76
C ASN A 246 -25.48 22.97 15.67
N PRO A 247 -24.26 22.92 16.24
CA PRO A 247 -23.47 21.69 16.27
C PRO A 247 -24.20 20.66 17.13
N ASN A 248 -24.72 19.63 16.48
CA ASN A 248 -25.42 18.54 17.13
C ASN A 248 -24.37 17.55 17.67
N PRO A 249 -24.22 17.34 18.98
CA PRO A 249 -23.12 16.54 19.56
C PRO A 249 -23.09 15.08 19.07
N LYS A 250 -24.22 14.56 18.59
CA LYS A 250 -24.33 13.21 17.98
C LYS A 250 -23.42 13.02 16.75
N ILE A 251 -23.03 14.10 16.09
CA ILE A 251 -22.22 14.07 14.87
C ILE A 251 -20.79 13.60 15.14
N ILE A 252 -20.20 13.97 16.28
CA ILE A 252 -18.81 13.64 16.61
C ILE A 252 -18.61 12.12 16.75
N VAL A 253 -19.61 11.43 17.31
CA VAL A 253 -19.60 9.96 17.46
C VAL A 253 -19.67 9.26 16.10
N LEU A 254 -20.38 9.85 15.13
CA LEU A 254 -20.53 9.28 13.80
C LEU A 254 -19.20 9.32 13.00
N ASP A 255 -18.37 10.34 13.22
CA ASP A 255 -17.08 10.47 12.54
C ASP A 255 -16.12 9.30 12.84
N SER A 256 -16.04 8.86 14.11
CA SER A 256 -15.13 7.77 14.48
C SER A 256 -15.58 6.43 13.90
N SER A 257 -16.89 6.16 13.90
CA SER A 257 -17.46 4.95 13.29
C SER A 257 -17.23 4.89 11.78
N ILE A 258 -17.39 6.01 11.08
CA ILE A 258 -17.19 6.06 9.63
C ILE A 258 -15.72 5.91 9.27
N GLU A 259 -14.81 6.50 10.05
CA GLU A 259 -13.38 6.30 9.87
C GLU A 259 -12.97 4.84 10.11
N GLN A 260 -13.50 4.18 11.15
CA GLN A 260 -13.28 2.74 11.37
C GLN A 260 -13.81 1.92 10.19
N PHE A 261 -15.00 2.23 9.70
CA PHE A 261 -15.57 1.55 8.55
C PHE A 261 -14.74 1.74 7.28
N ARG A 262 -14.24 2.97 7.03
CA ARG A 262 -13.30 3.26 5.94
C ARG A 262 -12.03 2.43 6.07
N GLN A 263 -11.46 2.31 7.27
CA GLN A 263 -10.26 1.50 7.51
C GLN A 263 -10.50 0.01 7.25
N VAL A 264 -11.66 -0.53 7.63
CA VAL A 264 -12.04 -1.92 7.30
C VAL A 264 -12.07 -2.13 5.80
N ILE A 265 -12.62 -1.17 5.05
CA ILE A 265 -12.69 -1.26 3.58
C ILE A 265 -11.30 -1.20 2.96
N LEU A 266 -10.45 -0.26 3.38
CA LEU A 266 -9.05 -0.18 2.90
C LEU A 266 -8.25 -1.45 3.23
N ASN A 267 -8.45 -2.01 4.43
CA ASN A 267 -7.81 -3.27 4.81
C ASN A 267 -8.31 -4.44 3.95
N SER A 268 -9.60 -4.46 3.61
CA SER A 268 -10.19 -5.48 2.72
C SER A 268 -9.60 -5.40 1.30
N GLN A 269 -9.34 -4.19 0.79
CA GLN A 269 -8.64 -3.99 -0.48
C GLN A 269 -7.20 -4.50 -0.42
N LEU A 270 -6.50 -4.33 0.71
CA LEU A 270 -5.14 -4.83 0.86
C LEU A 270 -5.10 -6.37 0.91
N LEU A 271 -6.03 -7.00 1.64
CA LEU A 271 -6.24 -8.46 1.67
C LEU A 271 -6.62 -9.02 0.29
N SER A 272 -7.21 -8.18 -0.55
CA SER A 272 -7.52 -8.49 -1.94
C SER A 272 -6.25 -8.59 -2.82
N LYS A 273 -5.08 -8.14 -2.35
CA LYS A 273 -3.81 -8.38 -3.05
C LYS A 273 -3.38 -9.83 -2.78
N PRO A 274 -3.00 -10.60 -3.81
CA PRO A 274 -2.66 -12.01 -3.61
C PRO A 274 -1.47 -12.15 -2.66
N ASN A 275 -1.63 -12.97 -1.62
CA ASN A 275 -0.51 -13.52 -0.88
C ASN A 275 0.26 -14.45 -1.85
N ASN A 276 1.29 -13.91 -2.48
CA ASN A 276 2.18 -14.64 -3.39
C ASN A 276 2.98 -15.75 -2.68
N SER A 277 2.88 -15.88 -1.35
CA SER A 277 3.52 -16.95 -0.57
C SER A 277 3.13 -18.35 -1.05
N ASN A 278 1.87 -18.56 -1.45
CA ASN A 278 1.40 -19.88 -1.87
C ASN A 278 1.73 -20.19 -3.35
N TYR A 279 2.03 -19.17 -4.15
CA TYR A 279 2.42 -19.34 -5.56
C TYR A 279 3.88 -19.79 -5.74
N LEU A 280 4.75 -19.51 -4.76
CA LEU A 280 6.14 -19.97 -4.77
C LEU A 280 6.23 -21.42 -4.29
N VAL A 281 5.44 -21.82 -3.29
CA VAL A 281 5.50 -23.19 -2.74
C VAL A 281 4.98 -24.24 -3.73
N SER A 282 3.97 -23.92 -4.55
CA SER A 282 3.37 -24.89 -5.48
C SER A 282 4.09 -25.01 -6.84
N ASN A 283 5.07 -24.13 -7.14
CA ASN A 283 5.79 -24.11 -8.43
C ASN A 283 7.24 -24.59 -8.33
N ILE A 284 7.70 -25.01 -7.16
CA ILE A 284 8.99 -25.68 -7.02
C ILE A 284 8.79 -27.13 -7.47
N LYS A 285 9.14 -27.43 -8.72
CA LYS A 285 9.60 -28.79 -9.02
C LYS A 285 10.89 -28.99 -8.20
N PRO A 286 11.05 -30.08 -7.44
CA PRO A 286 12.32 -30.37 -6.81
C PRO A 286 13.40 -30.32 -7.89
N PHE A 287 14.43 -29.51 -7.66
CA PHE A 287 15.57 -29.44 -8.56
C PHE A 287 16.25 -30.80 -8.49
N ASP A 288 16.05 -31.61 -9.52
CA ASP A 288 16.54 -32.98 -9.58
C ASP A 288 18.05 -32.96 -9.85
N TYR A 289 18.84 -32.87 -8.78
CA TYR A 289 20.31 -32.86 -8.82
C TYR A 289 20.91 -34.18 -9.35
N THR A 290 20.08 -35.18 -9.64
CA THR A 290 20.51 -36.52 -10.06
C THR A 290 20.99 -36.58 -11.52
N ASN A 291 20.67 -35.59 -12.37
CA ASN A 291 20.97 -35.67 -13.81
C ASN A 291 22.30 -35.06 -14.28
N ASN A 292 23.10 -34.45 -13.40
CA ASN A 292 24.39 -33.85 -13.78
C ASN A 292 25.65 -34.58 -13.24
N ILE A 293 25.48 -35.77 -12.64
CA ILE A 293 26.61 -36.67 -12.36
C ILE A 293 26.69 -37.72 -13.47
N LYS A 294 26.89 -37.27 -14.72
CA LYS A 294 27.50 -38.14 -15.73
C LYS A 294 29.00 -38.11 -15.48
N ILE A 295 29.43 -39.13 -14.74
CA ILE A 295 30.81 -39.49 -14.48
C ILE A 295 31.53 -39.56 -15.83
N ASN A 296 32.43 -38.61 -16.09
CA ASN A 296 33.46 -38.75 -17.10
C ASN A 296 34.40 -39.86 -16.62
N ASN A 297 34.08 -41.10 -16.99
CA ASN A 297 35.00 -42.22 -16.92
C ASN A 297 36.16 -41.92 -17.89
N PHE A 298 37.26 -41.40 -17.36
CA PHE A 298 38.54 -41.39 -18.06
C PHE A 298 39.03 -42.84 -18.16
N SER A 299 39.03 -43.38 -19.38
CA SER A 299 39.72 -44.61 -19.73
C SER A 299 41.01 -44.28 -20.48
N LYS A 300 42.13 -44.69 -19.87
CA LYS A 300 43.50 -44.85 -20.38
C LYS A 300 44.30 -43.59 -20.72
#